data_AF-A0A8J6NZQ2-F1
#
_entry.id   AF-A0A8J6NZQ2-F1
#
_cell.length_a   1.000
_cell.length_b   1.000
_cell.length_c   1.000
_cell.angle_alpha   90.00
_cell.angle_beta   90.00
_cell.angle_gamma   90.00
#
_symmetry.space_group_name_H-M   'P 1'
#
loop_
_entity.id
_entity.type
_entity.pdbx_description
1 polymer ?
#
loop_
_entity_poly.entity_id
_entity_poly.type
_entity_poly.pdbx_seq_one_letter_code
_entity_poly.pdbx_strand_id
1 'polypeptide(L)' 'MSLDASASTDPVSLDIEVLTKVIRGVEDYLRAGDIEIEPDKKGRLVSVLYERFIKTGEEPDQKTIVSYLKLVA' A
#
# COMPACT_ATOMS: atom_id res chain seq x y z
N MET A 1 19.86 -17.16 28.57
CA MET A 1 18.84 -17.55 27.57
C MET A 1 18.73 -16.39 26.60
N SER A 2 19.39 -16.49 25.46
CA SER A 2 19.31 -15.47 24.42
C SER A 2 18.05 -15.75 23.60
N LEU A 3 17.06 -14.87 23.71
CA LEU A 3 15.94 -14.83 22.77
C LEU A 3 16.47 -14.19 21.49
N ASP A 4 17.01 -15.03 20.61
CA ASP A 4 17.20 -14.64 19.22
C ASP A 4 15.82 -14.54 18.58
N ALA A 5 15.22 -13.35 18.68
CA ALA A 5 14.09 -12.96 17.85
C ALA A 5 14.62 -12.75 16.43
N SER A 6 15.04 -13.83 15.79
CA SER A 6 15.09 -13.87 14.34
C SER A 6 13.65 -13.75 13.88
N ALA A 7 13.21 -12.51 13.65
CA ALA A 7 12.06 -12.23 12.83
C ALA A 7 12.37 -12.83 11.45
N SER A 8 12.10 -14.12 11.30
CA SER A 8 11.97 -14.74 10.00
C SER A 8 10.76 -14.08 9.37
N THR A 9 10.97 -13.01 8.62
CA THR A 9 9.93 -12.39 7.80
C THR A 9 9.58 -13.41 6.74
N ASP A 10 8.62 -14.29 7.07
CA ASP A 10 8.00 -15.19 6.10
C ASP A 10 7.53 -14.31 4.93
N PRO A 11 7.94 -14.60 3.68
CA PRO A 11 7.57 -13.81 2.51
C PRO A 11 6.07 -13.51 2.44
N VAL A 12 5.23 -14.44 2.88
CA VAL A 12 3.76 -14.27 2.94
C VAL A 12 3.34 -13.21 3.95
N SER A 13 4.01 -13.14 5.10
CA SER A 13 3.71 -12.14 6.14
C SER A 13 4.10 -10.73 5.70
N LEU A 14 5.26 -10.59 5.04
CA LEU A 14 5.69 -9.31 4.45
C LEU A 14 4.72 -8.83 3.37
N ASP A 15 4.25 -9.76 2.54
CA ASP A 15 3.28 -9.51 1.48
C ASP A 15 1.97 -8.92 2.01
N ILE A 16 1.37 -9.60 3.00
CA ILE A 16 0.13 -9.14 3.65
C ILE A 16 0.33 -7.79 4.34
N GLU A 17 1.48 -7.56 4.98
CA GLU A 17 1.78 -6.30 5.66
C GLU A 17 1.84 -5.12 4.67
N VAL A 18 2.57 -5.28 3.57
CA VAL A 18 2.69 -4.24 2.54
C VAL A 18 1.33 -3.96 1.89
N LEU A 19 0.58 -5.01 1.53
CA LEU A 19 -0.75 -4.84 0.96
C LEU A 19 -1.68 -4.07 1.90
N THR A 20 -1.62 -4.38 3.21
CA THR A 20 -2.42 -3.68 4.23
C THR A 20 -2.03 -2.20 4.33
N LYS A 21 -0.74 -1.89 4.34
CA LYS A 21 -0.24 -0.51 4.36
C LYS A 21 -0.71 0.28 3.14
N VAL A 22 -0.60 -0.30 1.95
CA VAL A 22 -1.03 0.33 0.70
C VAL A 22 -2.54 0.60 0.70
N ILE A 23 -3.37 -0.39 1.07
CA ILE A 23 -4.83 -0.22 1.13
C ILE A 23 -5.20 0.92 2.08
N ARG A 24 -4.64 0.93 3.30
CA ARG A 24 -4.91 1.96 4.29
C ARG A 24 -4.50 3.35 3.82
N GLY A 25 -3.28 3.49 3.27
CA GLY A 25 -2.80 4.77 2.75
C GLY A 25 -3.71 5.33 1.66
N VAL A 26 -4.16 4.49 0.73
CA VAL A 26 -5.13 4.90 -0.32
C VAL A 26 -6.47 5.31 0.28
N GLU A 27 -7.02 4.53 1.21
CA GLU A 27 -8.31 4.84 1.84
C GLU A 27 -8.29 6.13 2.66
N ASP A 28 -7.22 6.35 3.42
CA ASP A 28 -7.07 7.53 4.24
C ASP A 28 -6.89 8.79 3.37
N TYR A 29 -6.15 8.69 2.27
CA TYR A 29 -6.02 9.79 1.31
C TYR A 29 -7.37 10.14 0.67
N LEU A 30 -8.11 9.15 0.16
CA LEU A 30 -9.41 9.36 -0.48
C LEU A 30 -10.43 9.95 0.52
N ARG A 31 -10.47 9.42 1.74
CA ARG A 31 -11.35 9.92 2.81
C ARG A 31 -11.00 11.35 3.22
N ALA A 32 -9.73 11.66 3.40
CA ALA A 32 -9.29 13.01 3.77
C ALA A 32 -9.54 14.05 2.67
N GLY A 33 -9.54 13.63 1.40
CA GLY A 33 -9.81 14.48 0.26
C GLY A 33 -11.28 14.56 -0.18
N ASP A 34 -12.20 13.82 0.47
CA ASP A 34 -13.58 13.65 0.01
C ASP A 34 -13.65 13.20 -1.47
N ILE A 35 -12.76 12.28 -1.86
CA ILE A 35 -12.61 11.81 -3.23
C ILE A 35 -13.31 10.45 -3.36
N GLU A 36 -14.36 10.42 -4.17
CA GLU A 36 -14.97 9.18 -4.63
C GLU A 36 -14.34 8.72 -5.94
N ILE A 37 -13.93 7.45 -6.00
CA ILE A 37 -13.48 6.79 -7.23
C ILE A 37 -14.18 5.46 -7.40
N GLU A 38 -14.34 5.04 -8.65
CA GLU A 38 -14.92 3.73 -8.98
C GLU A 38 -14.10 2.59 -8.35
N PRO A 39 -14.76 1.50 -7.89
CA PRO A 39 -14.08 0.36 -7.29
C PRO A 39 -12.94 -0.21 -8.15
N ASP A 40 -13.13 -0.28 -9.47
CA ASP A 40 -12.12 -0.79 -10.40
C ASP A 40 -10.88 0.11 -10.46
N LYS A 41 -11.06 1.44 -10.40
CA LYS A 41 -9.95 2.40 -10.34
C LYS A 41 -9.21 2.32 -9.01
N LYS A 42 -9.93 2.14 -7.90
CA LYS A 42 -9.33 1.90 -6.58
C LYS A 42 -8.49 0.61 -6.58
N GLY A 43 -9.03 -0.47 -7.16
CA GLY A 43 -8.31 -1.74 -7.30
C GLY A 43 -7.02 -1.60 -8.10
N ARG A 44 -7.06 -0.91 -9.24
CA ARG A 44 -5.87 -0.61 -10.05
C ARG A 44 -4.85 0.23 -9.30
N LEU A 45 -5.29 1.26 -8.58
CA LEU A 45 -4.41 2.11 -7.77
C LEU A 45 -3.66 1.28 -6.71
N VAL A 46 -4.39 0.45 -5.96
CA VAL A 46 -3.81 -0.43 -4.94
C VAL A 46 -2.82 -1.42 -5.56
N SER A 47 -3.16 -2.06 -6.68
CA SER A 47 -2.28 -3.02 -7.37
C SER A 47 -0.95 -2.40 -7.76
N VAL A 48 -0.99 -1.21 -8.40
CA VAL A 48 0.23 -0.56 -8.88
C VAL A 48 1.10 -0.05 -7.74
N LEU A 49 0.50 0.46 -6.66
CA LEU A 49 1.24 0.85 -5.47
C LEU A 49 1.85 -0.38 -4.78
N TYR A 50 1.09 -1.46 -4.63
CA TYR A 50 1.60 -2.70 -4.05
C TYR A 50 2.82 -3.24 -4.83
N GLU A 51 2.77 -3.32 -6.16
CA GLU A 51 3.90 -3.77 -6.98
C GLU A 51 5.17 -2.92 -6.79
N ARG A 52 4.99 -1.62 -6.52
CA ARG A 52 6.09 -0.70 -6.23
C ARG A 52 6.69 -0.94 -4.85
N PHE A 53 5.83 -1.12 -3.85
CA PHE A 53 6.23 -1.12 -2.43
C PHE A 53 6.55 -2.50 -1.88
N ILE A 54 6.12 -3.59 -2.51
CA ILE A 54 6.46 -4.96 -2.09
C ILE A 54 7.97 -5.23 -2.12
N LYS A 55 8.70 -4.53 -3.00
CA LYS A 55 10.15 -4.65 -3.14
C LYS A 55 10.92 -3.92 -2.03
N THR A 56 10.35 -2.86 -1.45
CA THR A 56 11.01 -2.02 -0.45
C THR A 56 10.46 -2.20 0.95
N GLY A 57 9.23 -2.73 1.09
CA GLY A 57 8.51 -2.81 2.37
C GLY A 57 8.00 -1.46 2.88
N GLU A 58 8.23 -0.38 2.13
CA GLU A 58 7.85 0.98 2.49
C GLU A 58 6.35 1.23 2.28
N GLU A 59 5.84 2.33 2.85
CA GLU A 59 4.46 2.76 2.70
C GLU A 59 4.36 3.93 1.69
N PRO A 60 3.32 4.00 0.85
CA PRO A 60 3.12 5.13 -0.04
C PRO A 60 2.82 6.43 0.73
N ASP A 61 3.56 7.49 0.43
CA ASP A 61 3.21 8.84 0.89
C ASP A 61 2.07 9.45 0.05
N GLN A 62 1.46 10.52 0.57
CA GLN A 62 0.34 11.19 -0.13
C GLN A 62 0.72 11.67 -1.53
N LYS A 63 1.95 12.16 -1.74
CA LYS A 63 2.41 12.62 -3.06
C LYS A 63 2.45 11.49 -4.08
N THR A 64 2.88 10.31 -3.64
CA THR A 64 2.90 9.10 -4.45
C THR A 64 1.47 8.69 -4.78
N ILE A 65 0.56 8.63 -3.80
CA ILE A 65 -0.84 8.27 -4.04
C ILE A 65 -1.48 9.21 -5.08
N VAL A 66 -1.31 10.53 -4.96
CA VAL A 66 -1.82 11.53 -5.92
C VAL A 66 -1.27 11.26 -7.33
N SER A 67 0.03 10.97 -7.42
CA SER A 67 0.69 10.78 -8.71
C SER A 67 0.17 9.54 -9.42
N TYR A 68 -0.08 8.46 -8.69
CA TYR A 68 -0.63 7.22 -9.25
C TYR A 68 -2.13 7.30 -9.50
N LEU A 69 -2.88 8.05 -8.68
CA LEU A 69 -4.29 8.29 -8.90
C LEU A 69 -4.53 8.92 -10.28
N LYS A 70 -3.68 9.85 -10.71
CA LYS A 70 -3.74 10.47 -12.06
C LYS A 70 -3.51 9.48 -13.22
N LEU A 71 -2.93 8.31 -12.97
CA LEU A 71 -2.68 7.29 -13.99
C LEU A 71 -3.87 6.34 -14.17
N VAL A 72 -4.74 6.25 -13.15
CA VAL A 72 -5.90 5.35 -13.15
C VAL A 72 -7.24 6.06 -13.23
N ALA A 73 -7.26 7.39 -12.99
CA ALA A 73 -8.45 8.24 -13.03
C ALA A 73 -8.87 8.61 -14.45
#